data_AF-A0A2S0JWQ3-F1
#
_entry.id   AF-A0A2S0JWQ3-F1
#
_cell.length_a   1.000
_cell.length_b   1.000
_cell.length_c   1.000
_cell.angle_alpha   90.00
_cell.angle_beta   90.00
_cell.angle_gamma   90.00
#
_symmetry.space_group_name_H-M   'P 1'
#
loop_
_entity.id
_entity.type
_entity.pdbx_description
1 polymer ?
#
loop_
_entity_poly.entity_id
_entity_poly.type
_entity_poly.pdbx_seq_one_letter_code
_entity_poly.pdbx_strand_id
1 'polypeptide(L)'
;MDMQLIQKIIAGDQQAFRIIVDTYKQPLVSYLTYQTNDEELAKDIAQESFIKCYENLLHFKGGSFKAWLFRIAINQLIDFKRKHKEDATPLEETPSLETPEVLIIKKEQNALLQQWLATLEHKTHQVFVLKYASNCSYEEIAETLNIPISEVRNRLHRTKKRLRNAMLKGEINNELLIN
;
A
#
# COMPACT_ATOMS: atom_id res chain seq x y z
N MET A 1 14.75 16.41 -2.69
CA MET A 1 13.81 16.65 -3.80
C MET A 1 12.43 16.99 -3.28
N ASP A 2 11.79 16.12 -2.48
CA ASP A 2 10.44 16.38 -1.95
C ASP A 2 10.33 17.68 -1.16
N MET A 3 11.29 17.98 -0.27
CA MET A 3 11.24 19.21 0.53
C MET A 3 11.21 20.50 -0.31
N GLN A 4 11.89 20.51 -1.48
CA GLN A 4 11.86 21.66 -2.39
C GLN A 4 10.49 21.78 -3.09
N LEU A 5 9.87 20.65 -3.47
CA LEU A 5 8.51 20.64 -4.02
C LEU A 5 7.50 21.11 -2.97
N ILE A 6 7.62 20.64 -1.73
CA ILE A 6 6.76 21.03 -0.61
C ILE A 6 6.82 22.54 -0.37
N GLN A 7 8.03 23.13 -0.36
CA GLN A 7 8.19 24.58 -0.23
C GLN A 7 7.51 25.35 -1.37
N LYS A 8 7.60 24.87 -2.61
CA LYS A 8 6.90 25.48 -3.75
C LYS A 8 5.38 25.39 -3.61
N ILE A 9 4.87 24.25 -3.18
CA ILE A 9 3.42 24.05 -2.97
C ILE A 9 2.91 25.00 -1.89
N ILE A 10 3.64 25.11 -0.77
CA ILE A 10 3.32 26.04 0.32
C ILE A 10 3.35 27.49 -0.16
N ALA A 11 4.23 27.83 -1.10
CA ALA A 11 4.30 29.15 -1.75
C ALA A 11 3.20 29.39 -2.80
N GLY A 12 2.27 28.45 -3.01
CA GLY A 12 1.13 28.58 -3.92
C GLY A 12 1.31 27.95 -5.31
N ASP A 13 2.43 27.27 -5.57
CA ASP A 13 2.63 26.55 -6.83
C ASP A 13 1.86 25.22 -6.85
N GLN A 14 0.65 25.28 -7.38
CA GLN A 14 -0.21 24.09 -7.52
C GLN A 14 0.37 23.04 -8.49
N GLN A 15 1.21 23.44 -9.46
CA GLN A 15 1.82 22.48 -10.38
C GLN A 15 2.84 21.58 -9.69
N ALA A 16 3.52 22.09 -8.65
CA ALA A 16 4.43 21.30 -7.84
C ALA A 16 3.72 20.13 -7.12
N PHE A 17 2.43 20.27 -6.79
CA PHE A 17 1.66 19.17 -6.19
C PHE A 17 1.34 18.07 -7.20
N ARG A 18 1.17 18.40 -8.48
CA ARG A 18 0.97 17.38 -9.52
C ARG A 18 2.17 16.44 -9.61
N ILE A 19 3.39 16.94 -9.48
CA ILE A 19 4.62 16.13 -9.46
C ILE A 19 4.59 15.13 -8.30
N ILE A 20 4.13 15.56 -7.12
CA ILE A 20 3.94 14.69 -5.95
C ILE A 20 2.93 13.57 -6.28
N VAL A 21 1.77 13.93 -6.82
CA VAL A 21 0.74 12.94 -7.19
C VAL A 21 1.29 11.94 -8.21
N ASP A 22 1.91 12.41 -9.29
CA ASP A 22 2.45 11.56 -10.35
C ASP A 22 3.54 10.61 -9.82
N THR A 23 4.34 11.05 -8.86
CA THR A 23 5.41 10.26 -8.23
C THR A 23 4.86 9.16 -7.31
N TYR A 24 3.85 9.47 -6.50
CA TYR A 24 3.42 8.60 -5.41
C TYR A 24 2.12 7.83 -5.67
N LYS A 25 1.36 8.19 -6.72
CA LYS A 25 0.06 7.57 -7.03
C LYS A 25 0.17 6.06 -7.22
N GLN A 26 1.05 5.60 -8.11
CA GLN A 26 1.15 4.16 -8.42
C GLN A 26 1.58 3.33 -7.19
N PRO A 27 2.62 3.73 -6.41
CA PRO A 27 2.98 3.01 -5.20
C PRO A 27 1.88 2.97 -4.13
N LEU A 28 1.13 4.07 -3.99
CA LEU A 28 0.07 4.21 -3.00
C LEU A 28 -1.18 3.40 -3.35
N VAL A 29 -1.65 3.49 -4.61
CA VAL A 29 -2.76 2.69 -5.10
C VAL A 29 -2.41 1.21 -5.01
N SER A 30 -1.19 0.83 -5.42
CA SER A 30 -0.74 -0.56 -5.31
C SER A 30 -0.84 -1.07 -3.87
N TYR A 31 -0.32 -0.32 -2.89
CA TYR A 31 -0.45 -0.69 -1.48
C TYR A 31 -1.91 -0.91 -1.07
N LEU A 32 -2.78 0.06 -1.40
CA LEU A 32 -4.18 0.04 -1.02
C LEU A 32 -4.93 -1.13 -1.66
N THR A 33 -4.66 -1.44 -2.93
CA THR A 33 -5.25 -2.60 -3.62
C THR A 33 -4.90 -3.91 -2.92
N TYR A 34 -3.66 -4.09 -2.45
CA TYR A 34 -3.31 -5.27 -1.63
C TYR A 34 -4.01 -5.28 -0.26
N GLN A 35 -4.45 -4.14 0.27
CA GLN A 35 -5.16 -4.08 1.56
C GLN A 35 -6.69 -4.17 1.46
N THR A 36 -7.26 -3.80 0.32
CA THR A 36 -8.71 -3.78 0.05
C THR A 36 -9.15 -4.97 -0.79
N ASN A 37 -8.25 -5.55 -1.59
CA ASN A 37 -8.56 -6.47 -2.68
C ASN A 37 -9.56 -5.87 -3.72
N ASP A 38 -9.60 -4.54 -3.80
CA ASP A 38 -10.49 -3.78 -4.68
C ASP A 38 -9.70 -2.57 -5.20
N GLU A 39 -9.50 -2.51 -6.52
CA GLU A 39 -8.72 -1.47 -7.18
C GLU A 39 -9.46 -0.12 -7.25
N GLU A 40 -10.78 -0.14 -7.42
CA GLU A 40 -11.58 1.09 -7.51
C GLU A 40 -11.62 1.77 -6.14
N LEU A 41 -11.94 0.99 -5.10
CA LEU A 41 -11.87 1.47 -3.73
C LEU A 41 -10.46 1.96 -3.35
N ALA A 42 -9.42 1.28 -3.81
CA ALA A 42 -8.04 1.71 -3.58
C ALA A 42 -7.74 3.08 -4.24
N LYS A 43 -8.28 3.35 -5.43
CA LYS A 43 -8.15 4.65 -6.11
C LYS A 43 -8.88 5.75 -5.34
N ASP A 44 -10.08 5.46 -4.83
CA ASP A 44 -10.87 6.43 -4.06
C ASP A 44 -10.16 6.80 -2.76
N ILE A 45 -9.71 5.81 -1.99
CA ILE A 45 -8.94 6.05 -0.76
C ILE A 45 -7.64 6.81 -1.07
N ALA A 46 -6.95 6.49 -2.18
CA ALA A 46 -5.75 7.21 -2.58
C ALA A 46 -6.05 8.69 -2.89
N GLN A 47 -7.15 8.97 -3.60
CA GLN A 47 -7.56 10.33 -3.91
C GLN A 47 -7.83 11.13 -2.63
N GLU A 48 -8.63 10.60 -1.70
CA GLU A 48 -8.88 11.24 -0.40
C GLU A 48 -7.58 11.46 0.39
N SER A 49 -6.65 10.51 0.32
CA SER A 49 -5.34 10.60 0.96
C SER A 49 -4.49 11.75 0.40
N PHE A 50 -4.50 11.95 -0.92
CA PHE A 50 -3.81 13.09 -1.55
C PHE A 50 -4.46 14.42 -1.19
N ILE A 51 -5.80 14.49 -1.13
CA ILE A 51 -6.50 15.71 -0.70
C ILE A 51 -6.09 16.06 0.74
N LYS A 52 -6.15 15.11 1.67
CA LYS A 52 -5.73 15.32 3.06
C LYS A 52 -4.24 15.63 3.19
N CYS A 53 -3.41 15.03 2.34
CA CYS A 53 -1.99 15.34 2.25
C CYS A 53 -1.77 16.81 1.88
N TYR A 54 -2.48 17.31 0.87
CA TYR A 54 -2.42 18.71 0.47
C TYR A 54 -2.87 19.66 1.58
N GLU A 55 -4.03 19.38 2.21
CA GLU A 55 -4.57 20.18 3.32
C GLU A 55 -3.63 20.24 4.53
N ASN A 56 -2.93 19.15 4.82
CA ASN A 56 -2.05 19.04 5.97
C ASN A 56 -0.57 19.30 5.64
N LEU A 57 -0.25 19.70 4.41
CA LEU A 57 1.12 19.80 3.94
C LEU A 57 1.98 20.78 4.76
N LEU A 58 1.37 21.85 5.26
CA LEU A 58 2.00 22.83 6.17
C LEU A 58 2.48 22.22 7.49
N HIS A 59 1.88 21.11 7.91
CA HIS A 59 2.23 20.40 9.14
C HIS A 59 3.31 19.33 8.94
N PHE A 60 3.81 19.15 7.71
CA PHE A 60 4.92 18.22 7.45
C PHE A 60 6.21 18.74 8.09
N LYS A 61 6.70 18.04 9.12
CA LYS A 61 7.86 18.44 9.93
C LYS A 61 9.21 17.92 9.40
N GLY A 62 9.25 17.39 8.17
CA GLY A 62 10.40 16.70 7.62
C GLY A 62 10.37 15.18 7.84
N GLY A 63 11.44 14.48 7.45
CA GLY A 63 11.48 13.02 7.36
C GLY A 63 11.13 12.51 5.96
N SER A 64 10.76 11.23 5.83
CA SER A 64 10.29 10.73 4.53
C SER A 64 8.87 11.23 4.24
N PHE A 65 8.73 12.03 3.19
CA PHE A 65 7.43 12.44 2.69
C PHE A 65 6.58 11.23 2.28
N LYS A 66 7.20 10.23 1.65
CA LYS A 66 6.54 8.97 1.28
C LYS A 66 5.97 8.28 2.52
N ALA A 67 6.74 8.17 3.60
CA ALA A 67 6.25 7.55 4.83
C ALA A 67 5.09 8.32 5.46
N TRP A 68 5.16 9.66 5.42
CA TRP A 68 4.10 10.52 5.91
C TRP A 68 2.80 10.39 5.09
N LEU A 69 2.90 10.39 3.76
CA LEU A 69 1.76 10.17 2.86
C LEU A 69 1.12 8.79 3.10
N PHE A 70 1.93 7.74 3.22
CA PHE A 70 1.43 6.39 3.46
C PHE A 70 0.76 6.27 4.85
N ARG A 71 1.24 6.99 5.87
CA ARG A 71 0.55 7.08 7.15
C ARG A 71 -0.86 7.66 6.99
N ILE A 72 -1.01 8.74 6.24
CA ILE A 72 -2.32 9.36 5.97
C ILE A 72 -3.24 8.34 5.31
N ALA A 73 -2.77 7.62 4.29
CA ALA A 73 -3.56 6.61 3.59
C ALA A 73 -3.92 5.40 4.45
N ILE A 74 -3.02 4.93 5.31
CA ILE A 74 -3.32 3.86 6.27
C ILE A 74 -4.43 4.31 7.24
N ASN A 75 -4.38 5.55 7.71
CA ASN A 75 -5.44 6.09 8.57
C ASN A 75 -6.77 6.17 7.80
N GLN A 76 -6.78 6.60 6.54
CA GLN A 76 -7.99 6.60 5.70
C GLN A 76 -8.58 5.20 5.52
N LEU A 77 -7.73 4.22 5.24
CA LEU A 77 -8.14 2.83 5.10
C LEU A 77 -8.74 2.28 6.41
N ILE A 78 -8.14 2.59 7.57
CA ILE A 78 -8.66 2.17 8.88
C ILE A 78 -10.03 2.82 9.14
N ASP A 79 -10.17 4.12 8.86
CA ASP A 79 -11.43 4.84 9.00
C ASP A 79 -12.52 4.26 8.09
N PHE A 80 -12.18 3.96 6.83
CA PHE A 80 -13.08 3.30 5.88
C PHE A 80 -13.53 1.94 6.40
N LYS A 81 -12.59 1.06 6.81
CA LYS A 81 -12.90 -0.28 7.34
C LYS A 81 -13.73 -0.22 8.62
N ARG A 82 -13.53 0.78 9.49
CA ARG A 82 -14.34 0.96 10.70
C ARG A 82 -15.79 1.30 10.36
N LYS A 83 -16.02 2.27 9.48
CA LYS A 83 -17.37 2.68 9.07
C LYS A 83 -18.13 1.51 8.42
N HIS A 84 -17.49 0.79 7.50
CA HIS A 84 -18.12 -0.33 6.80
C HIS A 84 -18.31 -1.58 7.68
N LYS A 85 -17.57 -1.70 8.79
CA LYS A 85 -17.80 -2.77 9.77
C LYS A 85 -18.98 -2.47 10.69
N GLU A 86 -19.27 -1.20 10.95
CA GLU A 86 -20.44 -0.76 11.72
C GLU A 86 -21.74 -0.88 10.90
N ASP A 87 -21.66 -0.77 9.58
CA ASP A 87 -22.79 -0.90 8.64
C ASP A 87 -23.04 -2.35 8.14
N ALA A 88 -22.17 -3.30 8.48
CA ALA A 88 -22.29 -4.68 7.99
C ALA A 88 -23.29 -5.52 8.81
N THR A 89 -24.57 -5.52 8.40
CA THR A 89 -25.30 -6.79 8.24
C THR A 89 -24.58 -7.64 7.17
N PRO A 90 -24.70 -8.99 7.18
CA PRO A 90 -23.87 -9.83 6.33
C PRO A 90 -24.22 -9.58 4.86
N LEU A 91 -23.38 -8.80 4.17
CA LEU A 91 -23.47 -8.61 2.74
C LEU A 91 -22.65 -9.71 2.08
N GLU A 92 -23.34 -10.49 1.26
CA GLU A 92 -22.80 -11.52 0.40
C GLU A 92 -21.60 -11.00 -0.40
N GLU A 93 -20.56 -11.83 -0.50
CA GLU A 93 -19.41 -11.62 -1.37
C GLU A 93 -19.91 -11.37 -2.80
N THR A 94 -19.79 -10.13 -3.28
CA THR A 94 -20.08 -9.81 -4.69
C THR A 94 -18.90 -10.25 -5.55
N PRO A 95 -19.08 -11.17 -6.51
CA PRO A 95 -18.04 -11.50 -7.47
C PRO A 95 -17.94 -10.35 -8.46
N SER A 96 -16.81 -9.63 -8.44
CA SER A 96 -16.48 -8.62 -9.46
C SER A 96 -16.30 -9.30 -10.82
N LEU A 97 -17.22 -9.02 -11.74
CA LEU A 97 -17.14 -9.34 -13.15
C LEU A 97 -16.23 -8.31 -13.82
N GLU A 98 -15.15 -8.75 -14.48
CA GLU A 98 -14.61 -8.14 -15.73
C GLU A 98 -13.33 -8.85 -16.27
N THR A 99 -13.41 -9.27 -17.53
CA THR A 99 -12.33 -9.78 -18.41
C THR A 99 -11.93 -8.71 -19.44
N PRO A 100 -10.64 -8.62 -19.87
CA PRO A 100 -10.18 -9.33 -21.07
C PRO A 100 -8.84 -10.08 -20.93
N GLU A 101 -8.66 -11.07 -21.80
CA GLU A 101 -7.83 -12.29 -21.69
C GLU A 101 -6.30 -12.13 -21.67
N VAL A 102 -5.76 -10.92 -21.58
CA VAL A 102 -4.31 -10.67 -21.37
C VAL A 102 -4.00 -10.35 -19.89
N LEU A 103 -5.03 -9.96 -19.12
CA LEU A 103 -4.95 -9.78 -17.66
C LEU A 103 -4.97 -11.11 -16.89
N ILE A 104 -5.43 -12.20 -17.49
CA ILE A 104 -5.76 -13.45 -16.79
C ILE A 104 -4.52 -14.11 -16.17
N ILE A 105 -3.40 -14.18 -16.89
CA ILE A 105 -2.17 -14.82 -16.37
C ILE A 105 -1.55 -14.00 -15.23
N LYS A 106 -1.58 -12.65 -15.32
CA LYS A 106 -1.15 -11.77 -14.22
C LYS A 106 -2.16 -11.75 -13.07
N LYS A 107 -3.46 -11.86 -13.34
CA LYS A 107 -4.53 -11.93 -12.33
C LYS A 107 -4.47 -13.25 -11.55
N GLU A 108 -4.22 -14.38 -12.20
CA GLU A 108 -4.10 -15.70 -11.54
C GLU A 108 -2.85 -15.80 -10.66
N GLN A 109 -1.68 -15.35 -11.16
CA GLN A 109 -0.46 -15.31 -10.36
C GLN A 109 -0.54 -14.30 -9.21
N ASN A 110 -1.21 -13.16 -9.42
CA ASN A 110 -1.51 -12.23 -8.34
C ASN A 110 -2.56 -12.80 -7.38
N ALA A 111 -3.54 -13.57 -7.83
CA ALA A 111 -4.58 -14.13 -6.97
C ALA A 111 -4.00 -15.13 -5.96
N LEU A 112 -3.12 -16.05 -6.40
CA LEU A 112 -2.43 -16.97 -5.49
C LEU A 112 -1.53 -16.22 -4.49
N LEU A 113 -0.85 -15.17 -4.95
CA LEU A 113 -0.06 -14.31 -4.07
C LEU A 113 -0.96 -13.58 -3.06
N GLN A 114 -2.08 -12.99 -3.49
CA GLN A 114 -3.04 -12.30 -2.63
C GLN A 114 -3.63 -13.25 -1.60
N GLN A 115 -4.03 -14.46 -2.01
CA GLN A 115 -4.52 -15.50 -1.10
C GLN A 115 -3.46 -15.88 -0.07
N TRP A 116 -2.22 -16.07 -0.49
CA TRP A 116 -1.14 -16.37 0.45
C TRP A 116 -0.85 -15.19 1.39
N LEU A 117 -0.84 -13.97 0.86
CA LEU A 117 -0.66 -12.74 1.63
C LEU A 117 -1.77 -12.56 2.68
N ALA A 118 -3.01 -12.97 2.38
CA ALA A 118 -4.12 -12.99 3.32
C ALA A 118 -3.92 -14.01 4.48
N THR A 119 -3.07 -15.03 4.31
CA THR A 119 -2.68 -15.94 5.42
C THR A 119 -1.66 -15.35 6.38
N LEU A 120 -1.07 -14.19 6.05
CA LEU A 120 -0.13 -13.52 6.92
C LEU A 120 -0.87 -12.72 7.99
N GLU A 121 -0.27 -12.65 9.18
CA GLU A 121 -0.73 -11.71 10.21
C GLU A 121 -0.71 -10.28 9.64
N HIS A 122 -1.76 -9.50 9.89
CA HIS A 122 -1.98 -8.17 9.34
C HIS A 122 -0.74 -7.26 9.36
N LYS A 123 -0.02 -7.20 10.50
CA LYS A 123 1.20 -6.37 10.64
C LYS A 123 2.33 -6.83 9.71
N THR A 124 2.45 -8.14 9.51
CA THR A 124 3.46 -8.77 8.65
C THR A 124 3.11 -8.59 7.17
N HIS A 125 1.82 -8.68 6.85
CA HIS A 125 1.27 -8.35 5.53
C HIS A 125 1.63 -6.90 5.14
N GLN A 126 1.31 -5.93 5.99
CA GLN A 126 1.59 -4.50 5.74
C GLN A 126 3.07 -4.23 5.45
N VAL A 127 3.97 -4.76 6.29
CA VAL A 127 5.42 -4.60 6.10
C VAL A 127 5.88 -5.18 4.75
N PHE A 128 5.35 -6.34 4.36
CA PHE A 128 5.72 -6.98 3.11
C PHE A 128 5.23 -6.19 1.89
N VAL A 129 3.96 -5.77 1.89
CA VAL A 129 3.38 -4.99 0.78
C VAL A 129 4.07 -3.63 0.62
N LEU A 130 4.31 -2.91 1.72
CA LEU A 130 5.05 -1.64 1.68
C LEU A 130 6.44 -1.82 1.05
N LYS A 131 7.12 -2.93 1.36
CA LYS A 131 8.45 -3.19 0.80
C LYS A 131 8.39 -3.51 -0.69
N TYR A 132 7.49 -4.40 -1.10
CA TYR A 132 7.54 -5.03 -2.42
C TYR A 132 6.60 -4.41 -3.44
N ALA A 133 5.39 -4.03 -3.04
CA ALA A 133 4.42 -3.40 -3.96
C ALA A 133 4.66 -1.89 -4.07
N SER A 134 5.14 -1.25 -3.01
CA SER A 134 5.31 0.20 -2.93
C SER A 134 6.76 0.68 -2.94
N ASN A 135 7.72 -0.26 -3.00
CA ASN A 135 9.15 0.01 -3.01
C ASN A 135 9.60 0.96 -1.87
N CYS A 136 9.07 0.80 -0.66
CA CYS A 136 9.51 1.59 0.49
C CYS A 136 10.86 1.08 1.04
N SER A 137 11.67 2.00 1.56
CA SER A 137 12.88 1.65 2.33
C SER A 137 12.50 1.07 3.71
N TYR A 138 13.48 0.49 4.42
CA TYR A 138 13.21 -0.03 5.77
C TYR A 138 12.92 1.09 6.76
N GLU A 139 13.58 2.22 6.60
CA GLU A 139 13.38 3.46 7.34
C GLU A 139 11.97 4.01 7.08
N GLU A 140 11.56 4.08 5.80
CA GLU A 140 10.23 4.52 5.42
C GLU A 140 9.13 3.62 6.02
N ILE A 141 9.33 2.30 6.00
CA ILE A 141 8.37 1.37 6.61
C ILE A 141 8.31 1.56 8.13
N ALA A 142 9.46 1.73 8.78
CA ALA A 142 9.55 1.97 10.22
C ALA A 142 8.80 3.25 10.61
N GLU A 143 9.01 4.35 9.87
CA GLU A 143 8.30 5.62 10.03
C GLU A 143 6.80 5.50 9.74
N THR A 144 6.44 4.82 8.64
CA THR A 144 5.04 4.62 8.19
C THR A 144 4.24 3.81 9.18
N LEU A 145 4.85 2.81 9.84
CA LEU A 145 4.15 1.92 10.76
C LEU A 145 4.39 2.26 12.24
N ASN A 146 5.32 3.19 12.55
CA ASN A 146 5.77 3.53 13.89
C ASN A 146 6.29 2.29 14.64
N ILE A 147 7.19 1.55 14.01
CA ILE A 147 7.83 0.35 14.57
C ILE A 147 9.35 0.46 14.41
N PRO A 148 10.15 -0.19 15.27
CA PRO A 148 11.60 -0.21 15.13
C PRO A 148 12.05 -0.81 13.79
N ILE A 149 13.12 -0.28 13.21
CA ILE A 149 13.69 -0.83 11.96
C ILE A 149 14.14 -2.28 12.11
N SER A 150 14.55 -2.70 13.31
CA SER A 150 14.85 -4.10 13.64
C SER A 150 13.63 -5.01 13.48
N GLU A 151 12.44 -4.52 13.88
CA GLU A 151 11.17 -5.23 13.73
C GLU A 151 10.79 -5.37 12.26
N VAL A 152 11.00 -4.31 11.44
CA VAL A 152 10.81 -4.37 9.98
C VAL A 152 11.67 -5.48 9.37
N ARG A 153 12.98 -5.50 9.69
CA ARG A 153 13.92 -6.51 9.18
C ARG A 153 13.51 -7.93 9.59
N ASN A 154 13.17 -8.13 10.86
CA ASN A 154 12.77 -9.42 11.40
C ASN A 154 11.50 -9.95 10.71
N ARG A 155 10.49 -9.09 10.53
CA ARG A 155 9.25 -9.44 9.83
C ARG A 155 9.52 -9.82 8.37
N LEU A 156 10.25 -8.98 7.62
CA LEU A 156 10.59 -9.28 6.23
C LEU A 156 11.37 -10.58 6.07
N HIS A 157 12.35 -10.84 6.96
CA HIS A 157 13.11 -12.07 6.95
C HIS A 157 12.21 -13.31 7.15
N ARG A 158 11.33 -13.28 8.16
CA ARG A 158 10.39 -14.37 8.44
C ARG A 158 9.41 -14.57 7.29
N THR A 159 8.87 -13.49 6.71
CA THR A 159 7.93 -13.56 5.59
C THR A 159 8.60 -14.13 4.34
N LYS A 160 9.82 -13.71 4.00
CA LYS A 160 10.60 -14.30 2.90
C LYS A 160 10.82 -15.80 3.08
N LYS A 161 11.14 -16.24 4.30
CA LYS A 161 11.31 -17.66 4.60
C LYS A 161 10.00 -18.43 4.40
N ARG A 162 8.87 -17.89 4.85
CA ARG A 162 7.54 -18.46 4.61
C ARG A 162 7.20 -18.50 3.11
N LEU A 163 7.51 -17.44 2.36
CA LEU A 163 7.28 -17.36 0.92
C LEU A 163 8.06 -18.44 0.17
N ARG A 164 9.36 -18.58 0.46
CA ARG A 164 10.20 -19.64 -0.13
C ARG A 164 9.65 -21.03 0.15
N ASN A 165 9.18 -21.29 1.38
CA ASN A 165 8.60 -22.58 1.72
C ASN A 165 7.29 -22.84 0.97
N ALA A 166 6.44 -21.83 0.78
CA ALA A 166 5.20 -21.95 0.01
C ALA A 166 5.49 -22.23 -1.48
N MET A 167 6.50 -21.56 -2.04
CA MET A 167 6.98 -21.81 -3.41
C MET A 167 7.52 -23.24 -3.59
N LEU A 168 8.31 -23.74 -2.64
CA LEU A 168 8.83 -25.12 -2.68
C LEU A 168 7.72 -26.19 -2.64
N LYS A 169 6.57 -25.87 -2.04
CA LYS A 169 5.39 -26.74 -2.00
C LYS A 169 4.50 -26.62 -3.23
N GLY A 170 4.84 -25.75 -4.18
CA GLY A 170 4.02 -25.47 -5.36
C GLY A 170 2.76 -24.64 -5.08
N GLU A 171 2.66 -24.02 -3.90
CA GLU A 171 1.50 -23.20 -3.51
C GLU A 171 1.53 -21.82 -4.19
N ILE A 172 2.70 -21.36 -4.64
CA ILE A 172 2.91 -20.04 -5.27
C ILE A 172 3.95 -20.18 -6.39
N ASN A 173 3.59 -19.74 -7.60
CA ASN A 173 4.52 -19.59 -8.73
C ASN A 173 4.69 -18.10 -9.01
N ASN A 174 5.64 -17.43 -8.37
CA ASN A 174 5.83 -15.99 -8.58
C ASN A 174 7.31 -15.58 -8.50
N GLU A 175 7.94 -15.42 -9.66
CA GLU A 175 9.32 -14.94 -9.81
C GLU A 175 9.47 -13.42 -9.59
N LEU A 176 8.36 -12.66 -9.61
CA LEU A 176 8.39 -11.17 -9.62
C LEU A 176 8.73 -10.51 -8.28
N LEU A 177 8.68 -11.24 -7.15
CA LEU A 177 8.93 -10.67 -5.82
C LEU A 177 10.33 -10.97 -5.26
N ILE A 178 11.15 -11.70 -6.01
CA ILE A 178 12.45 -12.20 -5.55
C ILE A 178 13.62 -11.37 -6.08
N ASN A 179 13.42 -10.62 -7.17
CA ASN A 179 14.45 -9.75 -7.76
C ASN A 179 14.44 -8.35 -7.15
#